data_AF-A0A4Q3W4R2-F1
#
_entry.id   AF-A0A4Q3W4R2-F1
#
_cell.length_a   1.000
_cell.length_b   1.000
_cell.length_c   1.000
_cell.angle_alpha   90.00
_cell.angle_beta   90.00
_cell.angle_gamma   90.00
#
_symmetry.space_group_name_H-M   'P 1'
#
loop_
_entity.id
_entity.type
_entity.pdbx_description
1 polymer ?
#
loop_
_entity_poly.entity_id
_entity_poly.type
_entity_poly.pdbx_seq_one_letter_code
_entity_poly.pdbx_strand_id
1 'polypeptide(L)'
;MYNKTHFSVNIFRGIALICLILANASVLYSQSTATSPNGNSSFLPGQVWADTKGEVINAHGGGVIFDKGKYYWFGEKRGRHASEGVNVYSSSDLYNWTEEGLALTQDADTTSDIAKGCVMERPKVIYNPATKKYVMWFHLELRGKGYS
;
A
#
# COMPACT_ATOMS: atom_id res chain seq x y z
N MET A 1 -9.97 20.79 -16.60
CA MET A 1 -10.79 20.81 -15.35
C MET A 1 -10.34 19.64 -14.50
N TYR A 2 -9.97 19.86 -13.24
CA TYR A 2 -9.52 18.76 -12.36
C TYR A 2 -10.74 18.05 -11.76
N ASN A 3 -11.00 16.80 -12.18
CA ASN A 3 -11.95 15.93 -11.47
C ASN A 3 -11.39 15.61 -10.09
N LYS A 4 -11.99 16.21 -9.06
CA LYS A 4 -11.66 15.95 -7.65
C LYS A 4 -12.43 14.74 -7.14
N THR A 5 -11.98 13.54 -7.52
CA THR A 5 -12.62 12.31 -7.06
C THR A 5 -12.23 12.04 -5.61
N HIS A 6 -13.17 12.24 -4.69
CA HIS A 6 -12.94 12.15 -3.24
C HIS A 6 -13.05 10.70 -2.75
N PHE A 7 -11.92 10.05 -2.49
CA PHE A 7 -11.89 8.71 -1.90
C PHE A 7 -11.73 8.77 -0.37
N SER A 8 -12.57 8.03 0.35
CA SER A 8 -12.45 7.81 1.80
C SER A 8 -11.83 6.44 2.07
N VAL A 9 -10.62 6.41 2.63
CA VAL A 9 -9.91 5.17 2.95
C VAL A 9 -10.30 4.68 4.34
N ASN A 10 -10.81 3.45 4.46
CA ASN A 10 -11.08 2.79 5.73
C ASN A 10 -9.86 2.00 6.18
N ILE A 11 -9.15 2.50 7.21
CA ILE A 11 -7.87 1.95 7.71
C ILE A 11 -8.07 0.68 8.58
N PHE A 12 -9.32 0.26 8.83
CA PHE A 12 -9.62 -0.90 9.68
C PHE A 12 -10.58 -1.87 8.99
N ARG A 13 -10.04 -2.99 8.49
CA ARG A 13 -10.81 -4.21 8.22
C ARG A 13 -10.37 -5.28 9.21
N GLY A 14 -11.17 -5.46 10.26
CA GLY A 14 -10.90 -6.44 11.31
C GLY A 14 -10.90 -7.87 10.77
N ILE A 15 -9.92 -8.67 11.22
CA ILE A 15 -9.80 -10.08 10.86
C ILE A 15 -10.89 -10.86 11.61
N ALA A 16 -11.79 -11.50 10.86
CA ALA A 16 -12.72 -12.47 11.42
C ALA A 16 -11.98 -13.80 11.65
N LEU A 17 -11.91 -14.24 12.91
CA LEU A 17 -11.36 -15.55 13.25
C LEU A 17 -12.31 -16.65 12.78
N ILE A 18 -11.87 -17.51 11.87
CA ILE A 18 -12.55 -18.78 11.54
C ILE A 18 -11.56 -19.92 11.77
N CYS A 19 -11.78 -20.68 12.85
CA CYS A 19 -11.04 -21.91 13.11
C CYS A 19 -11.69 -23.08 12.36
N LEU A 20 -10.90 -23.86 11.60
CA LEU A 20 -11.28 -25.22 11.18
C LEU A 20 -10.04 -26.12 11.00
N ILE A 21 -10.21 -27.42 11.26
CA ILE A 21 -9.17 -28.46 11.43
C ILE A 21 -9.79 -29.83 11.06
N LEU A 22 -9.11 -30.90 10.61
CA LEU A 22 -7.69 -31.27 10.42
C LEU A 22 -7.51 -31.97 9.05
N ALA A 23 -6.29 -31.99 8.47
CA ALA A 23 -5.72 -33.21 7.84
C ALA A 23 -4.25 -33.04 7.39
N ASN A 24 -3.50 -34.16 7.39
CA ASN A 24 -2.06 -34.24 7.10
C ASN A 24 -1.74 -34.42 5.60
N ALA A 25 -0.62 -33.84 5.12
CA ALA A 25 0.31 -34.49 4.16
C ALA A 25 1.66 -33.74 4.05
N SER A 26 2.77 -34.49 4.03
CA SER A 26 4.11 -34.13 3.52
C SER A 26 4.65 -32.71 3.82
N VAL A 27 5.50 -32.61 4.86
CA VAL A 27 6.35 -31.43 5.09
C VAL A 27 7.46 -31.38 4.04
N LEU A 28 7.24 -30.64 2.95
CA LEU A 28 8.33 -30.05 2.20
C LEU A 28 8.87 -28.89 3.03
N TYR A 29 10.08 -29.03 3.56
CA TYR A 29 10.76 -27.97 4.31
C TYR A 29 11.22 -26.89 3.31
N SER A 30 10.30 -26.01 2.92
CA SER A 30 10.68 -24.76 2.27
C SER A 30 11.63 -24.04 3.21
N GLN A 31 12.85 -23.77 2.76
CA GLN A 31 13.77 -22.94 3.53
C GLN A 31 13.17 -21.54 3.59
N SER A 32 12.54 -21.19 4.71
CA SER A 32 12.26 -19.78 4.99
C SER A 32 13.61 -19.09 5.04
N THR A 33 13.88 -18.19 4.09
CA THR A 33 14.97 -17.24 4.20
C THR A 33 14.86 -16.57 5.55
N ALA A 34 15.82 -16.82 6.43
CA ALA A 34 15.73 -16.44 7.83
C ALA A 34 15.73 -14.90 7.94
N THR A 35 14.54 -14.31 8.06
CA THR A 35 14.39 -12.93 8.48
C THR A 35 15.07 -12.79 9.83
N SER A 36 16.01 -11.86 9.98
CA SER A 36 16.69 -11.64 11.25
C SER A 36 15.64 -11.43 12.35
N PRO A 37 15.75 -12.09 13.52
CA PRO A 37 14.79 -11.95 14.61
C PRO A 37 14.76 -10.54 15.20
N ASN A 38 15.78 -9.73 14.88
CA ASN A 38 15.82 -8.30 15.10
C ASN A 38 15.60 -7.62 13.74
N GLY A 39 14.57 -6.77 13.64
CA GLY A 39 14.30 -5.98 12.44
C GLY A 39 15.42 -5.00 12.10
N ASN A 40 15.26 -4.29 10.98
CA ASN A 40 16.16 -3.24 10.54
C ASN A 40 16.33 -2.18 11.65
N SER A 41 17.58 -1.87 12.00
CA SER A 41 17.94 -0.81 12.96
C SER A 41 18.34 0.51 12.28
N SER A 42 18.39 0.52 10.95
CA SER A 42 18.73 1.68 10.13
C SER A 42 18.14 1.53 8.73
N PHE A 43 18.04 2.65 8.01
CA PHE A 43 17.78 2.68 6.57
C PHE A 43 19.11 2.84 5.82
N LEU A 44 19.30 2.08 4.73
CA LEU A 44 20.48 2.11 3.88
C LEU A 44 20.10 2.65 2.49
N PRO A 45 20.29 3.95 2.21
CA PRO A 45 19.88 4.56 0.95
C PRO A 45 20.47 3.85 -0.28
N GLY A 46 19.61 3.57 -1.26
CA GLY A 46 19.99 2.90 -2.51
C GLY A 46 20.00 1.36 -2.43
N GLN A 47 19.87 0.76 -1.25
CA GLN A 47 19.66 -0.68 -1.12
C GLN A 47 18.18 -1.06 -1.25
N VAL A 48 17.91 -2.34 -1.52
CA VAL A 48 16.57 -2.91 -1.48
C VAL A 48 16.04 -2.85 -0.05
N TRP A 49 14.88 -2.24 0.14
CA TRP A 49 14.20 -2.20 1.43
C TRP A 49 13.05 -3.20 1.42
N ALA A 50 13.21 -4.28 2.20
CA ALA A 50 12.17 -5.29 2.38
C ALA A 50 11.24 -4.93 3.54
N ASP A 51 10.00 -5.40 3.46
CA ASP A 51 8.98 -5.33 4.49
C ASP A 51 9.14 -6.46 5.52
N THR A 52 8.26 -6.51 6.53
CA THR A 52 8.30 -7.53 7.60
C THR A 52 8.02 -8.97 7.14
N LYS A 53 7.60 -9.18 5.90
CA LYS A 53 7.46 -10.51 5.27
C LYS A 53 8.67 -10.88 4.40
N GLY A 54 9.59 -9.94 4.18
CA GLY A 54 10.73 -10.09 3.28
C GLY A 54 10.47 -9.62 1.84
N GLU A 55 9.29 -9.06 1.56
CA GLU A 55 8.91 -8.59 0.22
C GLU A 55 9.39 -7.15 -0.02
N VAL A 56 9.73 -6.81 -1.26
CA VAL A 56 10.25 -5.46 -1.59
C VAL A 56 9.15 -4.41 -1.41
N ILE A 57 9.43 -3.35 -0.64
CA ILE A 57 8.49 -2.25 -0.41
C ILE A 57 8.13 -1.55 -1.74
N ASN A 58 6.84 -1.58 -2.08
CA ASN A 58 6.29 -1.04 -3.32
C ASN A 58 5.29 0.09 -3.02
N ALA A 59 5.82 1.29 -2.78
CA ALA A 59 5.10 2.50 -2.39
C ALA A 59 5.72 3.77 -3.01
N HIS A 60 5.74 3.85 -4.34
CA HIS A 60 6.49 4.87 -5.09
C HIS A 60 5.84 6.27 -5.05
N GLY A 61 6.67 7.32 -5.14
CA GLY A 61 6.23 8.73 -5.21
C GLY A 61 5.43 9.24 -4.01
N GLY A 62 5.37 8.46 -2.94
CA GLY A 62 4.37 8.51 -1.89
C GLY A 62 4.49 9.64 -0.87
N GLY A 63 3.94 9.40 0.32
CA GLY A 63 4.09 10.24 1.50
C GLY A 63 3.82 9.46 2.77
N VAL A 64 4.44 9.89 3.87
CA VAL A 64 4.26 9.29 5.20
C VAL A 64 3.44 10.24 6.07
N ILE A 65 2.43 9.69 6.77
CA ILE A 65 1.71 10.38 7.85
C ILE A 65 1.93 9.65 9.17
N PHE A 66 1.65 10.31 10.29
CA PHE A 66 1.65 9.72 11.62
C PHE A 66 0.26 9.85 12.25
N ASP A 67 -0.30 8.75 12.74
CA ASP A 67 -1.53 8.71 13.54
C ASP A 67 -1.38 7.72 14.69
N LYS A 68 -1.86 8.09 15.89
CA LYS A 68 -1.95 7.22 17.08
C LYS A 68 -0.69 6.37 17.39
N GLY A 69 0.50 6.95 17.27
CA GLY A 69 1.75 6.25 17.57
C GLY A 69 2.34 5.41 16.43
N LYS A 70 1.75 5.47 15.23
CA LYS A 70 2.15 4.66 14.07
C LYS A 70 2.29 5.53 12.81
N TYR A 71 3.34 5.26 12.04
CA TYR A 71 3.56 5.84 10.72
C TYR A 71 2.85 5.02 9.65
N TYR A 72 2.30 5.70 8.65
CA TYR A 72 1.65 5.09 7.49
C TYR A 72 2.22 5.69 6.21
N TRP A 73 2.90 4.87 5.40
CA TRP A 73 3.47 5.24 4.11
C TRP A 73 2.52 4.82 3.00
N PHE A 74 1.90 5.81 2.36
CA PHE A 74 1.06 5.64 1.18
C PHE A 74 1.90 5.86 -0.08
N GLY A 75 1.79 5.00 -1.10
CA GLY A 75 2.53 5.18 -2.34
C GLY A 75 1.92 4.40 -3.51
N GLU A 76 2.26 4.79 -4.73
CA GLU A 76 1.85 4.06 -5.93
C GLU A 76 2.41 2.63 -5.89
N LYS A 77 1.55 1.62 -6.04
CA LYS A 77 1.98 0.24 -6.29
C LYS A 77 2.29 0.11 -7.78
N ARG A 78 3.56 -0.11 -8.12
CA ARG A 78 4.01 -0.30 -9.51
C ARG A 78 4.08 -1.79 -9.83
N GLY A 79 3.22 -2.23 -10.74
CA GLY A 79 3.33 -3.52 -11.41
C GLY A 79 4.32 -3.46 -12.57
N ARG A 80 4.50 -4.59 -13.27
CA ARG A 80 5.49 -4.73 -14.37
C ARG A 80 5.26 -3.75 -15.55
N HIS A 81 4.01 -3.37 -15.80
CA HIS A 81 3.61 -2.56 -16.97
C HIS A 81 2.57 -1.47 -16.67
N ALA A 82 2.09 -1.36 -15.42
CA ALA A 82 1.04 -0.42 -15.02
C ALA A 82 1.07 -0.15 -13.51
N SER A 83 0.40 0.93 -13.09
CA SER A 83 0.02 1.11 -11.68
C SER A 83 -1.02 0.05 -11.29
N GLU A 84 -0.92 -0.47 -10.07
CA GLU A 84 -1.86 -1.42 -9.46
C GLU A 84 -2.73 -0.77 -8.38
N GLY A 85 -2.63 0.56 -8.23
CA GLY A 85 -3.33 1.35 -7.21
C GLY A 85 -2.37 2.02 -6.22
N VAL A 86 -2.85 2.30 -5.01
CA VAL A 86 -2.08 2.93 -3.93
C VAL A 86 -1.91 1.94 -2.77
N ASN A 87 -0.69 1.47 -2.54
CA ASN A 87 -0.35 0.61 -1.41
C ASN A 87 -0.15 1.40 -0.12
N VAL A 88 -0.28 0.71 1.01
CA VAL A 88 0.00 1.24 2.34
C VAL A 88 0.93 0.29 3.08
N TYR A 89 1.97 0.87 3.69
CA TYR A 89 2.78 0.21 4.71
C TYR A 89 2.62 0.95 6.04
N SER A 90 2.72 0.24 7.16
CA SER A 90 2.79 0.87 8.49
C SER A 90 4.03 0.48 9.27
N SER A 91 4.49 1.37 10.16
CA SER A 91 5.69 1.20 10.97
C SER A 91 5.58 1.95 12.29
N SER A 92 6.22 1.45 13.35
CA SER A 92 6.41 2.17 14.62
C SER A 92 7.75 2.90 14.71
N ASP A 93 8.73 2.56 13.85
CA ASP A 93 10.13 2.96 13.99
C ASP A 93 10.75 3.58 12.71
N LEU A 94 9.99 3.63 11.61
CA LEU A 94 10.42 4.05 10.26
C LEU A 94 11.45 3.13 9.57
N TYR A 95 11.84 2.01 10.18
CA TYR A 95 12.80 1.03 9.65
C TYR A 95 12.13 -0.28 9.21
N ASN A 96 11.13 -0.71 9.98
CA ASN A 96 10.40 -1.96 9.84
C ASN A 96 8.98 -1.66 9.39
N TRP A 97 8.68 -1.99 8.14
CA TRP A 97 7.42 -1.67 7.47
C TRP A 97 6.60 -2.94 7.26
N THR A 98 5.32 -2.90 7.59
CA THR A 98 4.36 -4.01 7.35
C THR A 98 3.38 -3.57 6.27
N GLU A 99 3.21 -4.37 5.21
CA GLU A 99 2.19 -4.11 4.19
C GLU A 99 0.77 -4.26 4.78
N GLU A 100 0.01 -3.17 4.77
CA GLU A 100 -1.42 -3.10 5.16
C GLU A 100 -2.35 -3.30 3.94
N GLY A 101 -1.80 -3.24 2.73
CA GLY A 101 -2.51 -3.47 1.46
C GLY A 101 -2.96 -2.19 0.75
N LEU A 102 -3.79 -2.36 -0.29
CA LEU A 102 -4.22 -1.27 -1.15
C LEU A 102 -5.29 -0.37 -0.49
N ALA A 103 -4.95 0.90 -0.29
CA ALA A 103 -5.89 1.95 0.14
C ALA A 103 -6.83 2.42 -0.99
N LEU A 104 -6.36 2.33 -2.24
CA LEU A 104 -7.15 2.61 -3.43
C LEU A 104 -6.78 1.59 -4.51
N THR A 105 -7.80 0.90 -5.03
CA THR A 105 -7.68 -0.04 -6.16
C THR A 105 -8.14 0.63 -7.44
N GLN A 106 -7.67 0.15 -8.59
CA GLN A 106 -8.32 0.43 -9.87
C GLN A 106 -9.73 -0.16 -9.91
N ASP A 107 -10.60 0.47 -10.71
CA ASP A 107 -11.96 0.03 -10.95
C ASP A 107 -12.04 -1.00 -12.09
N ALA A 108 -13.02 -1.90 -12.00
CA ALA A 108 -13.35 -2.86 -13.05
C ALA A 108 -14.27 -2.23 -14.11
N ASP A 109 -15.06 -1.21 -13.74
CA ASP A 109 -15.83 -0.41 -14.70
C ASP A 109 -14.88 0.38 -15.61
N THR A 110 -14.98 0.14 -16.91
CA THR A 110 -14.13 0.77 -17.92
C THR A 110 -14.50 2.22 -18.22
N THR A 111 -15.64 2.71 -17.72
CA THR A 111 -16.09 4.10 -17.80
C THR A 111 -15.63 4.96 -16.61
N SER A 112 -15.10 4.32 -15.56
CA SER A 112 -14.57 4.99 -14.37
C SER A 112 -13.27 5.75 -14.67
N ASP A 113 -13.11 6.95 -14.11
CA ASP A 113 -11.86 7.73 -14.19
C ASP A 113 -10.64 6.92 -13.68
N ILE A 114 -10.87 6.01 -12.72
CA ILE A 114 -9.87 5.13 -12.13
C ILE A 114 -9.93 3.69 -12.66
N ALA A 115 -10.49 3.48 -13.86
CA ALA A 115 -10.55 2.18 -14.53
C ALA A 115 -9.17 1.51 -14.67
N LYS A 116 -9.14 0.18 -14.67
CA LYS A 116 -7.93 -0.63 -14.88
C LYS A 116 -7.09 -0.13 -16.06
N GLY A 117 -5.85 0.25 -15.78
CA GLY A 117 -4.93 0.86 -16.74
C GLY A 117 -4.80 2.38 -16.65
N CYS A 118 -5.49 3.04 -15.71
CA CYS A 118 -5.12 4.39 -15.24
C CYS A 118 -3.82 4.35 -14.40
N VAL A 119 -3.17 5.50 -14.21
CA VAL A 119 -2.01 5.64 -13.32
C VAL A 119 -2.37 6.53 -12.12
N MET A 120 -2.10 6.07 -10.91
CA MET A 120 -2.37 6.79 -9.66
C MET A 120 -1.07 7.28 -9.02
N GLU A 121 -0.50 8.32 -9.61
CA GLU A 121 0.81 8.82 -9.24
C GLU A 121 0.82 9.69 -7.97
N ARG A 122 1.96 9.64 -7.27
CA ARG A 122 2.33 10.58 -6.20
C ARG A 122 1.26 10.80 -5.10
N PRO A 123 0.58 9.76 -4.59
CA PRO A 123 -0.49 9.94 -3.61
C PRO A 123 0.00 10.65 -2.34
N LYS A 124 -0.86 11.53 -1.80
CA LYS A 124 -0.68 12.26 -0.54
C LYS A 124 -1.97 12.15 0.27
N VAL A 125 -1.85 11.80 1.54
CA VAL A 125 -3.00 11.66 2.45
C VAL A 125 -2.89 12.73 3.53
N ILE A 126 -4.03 13.37 3.85
CA ILE A 126 -4.16 14.31 4.97
C ILE A 126 -5.38 13.95 5.81
N TYR A 127 -5.31 14.21 7.12
CA TYR A 127 -6.46 14.07 8.01
C TYR A 127 -7.27 15.36 8.05
N ASN A 128 -8.59 15.26 7.90
CA ASN A 128 -9.51 16.39 8.08
C ASN A 128 -10.18 16.28 9.48
N PRO A 129 -9.82 17.16 10.44
CA PRO A 129 -10.34 17.08 11.80
C PRO A 129 -11.80 17.53 11.93
N ALA A 130 -12.37 18.23 10.94
CA ALA A 130 -13.78 18.62 10.96
C ALA A 130 -14.69 17.45 10.56
N THR A 131 -14.31 16.68 9.54
CA THR A 131 -15.09 15.53 9.05
C THR A 131 -14.68 14.19 9.67
N LYS A 132 -13.55 14.17 10.40
CA LYS A 132 -12.89 12.98 10.95
C LYS A 132 -12.44 11.97 9.88
N LYS A 133 -12.29 12.39 8.62
CA LYS A 133 -11.89 11.54 7.49
C LYS A 133 -10.45 11.79 7.04
N TYR A 134 -9.81 10.76 6.53
CA TYR A 134 -8.63 10.89 5.69
C TYR A 134 -9.04 11.23 4.26
N VAL A 135 -8.31 12.15 3.64
CA VAL A 135 -8.51 12.57 2.23
C VAL A 135 -7.22 12.29 1.47
N MET A 136 -7.32 11.48 0.42
CA MET A 136 -6.22 11.23 -0.51
C MET A 136 -6.32 12.15 -1.73
N TRP A 137 -5.19 12.75 -2.11
CA TRP A 137 -4.98 13.45 -3.37
C TRP A 137 -3.88 12.74 -4.14
N PHE A 138 -4.02 12.61 -5.46
CA PHE A 138 -3.03 11.96 -6.32
C PHE A 138 -3.10 12.57 -7.72
N HIS A 139 -2.06 12.35 -8.52
CA HIS A 139 -2.03 12.66 -9.94
C HIS A 139 -2.64 11.49 -10.71
N LEU A 140 -3.68 11.75 -11.50
CA LEU A 140 -4.40 10.72 -12.26
C LEU A 140 -4.10 10.86 -13.75
N GLU A 141 -3.48 9.83 -14.32
CA GLU A 141 -3.46 9.64 -15.77
C GLU A 141 -4.58 8.68 -16.18
N LEU A 142 -5.45 9.12 -17.09
CA LEU A 142 -6.56 8.31 -17.59
C LEU A 142 -6.05 7.15 -18.45
N ARG A 143 -6.79 6.04 -18.42
CA ARG A 143 -6.48 4.83 -19.18
C ARG A 143 -6.22 5.14 -20.66
N GLY A 144 -5.02 4.80 -21.14
CA GLY A 144 -4.63 4.96 -22.54
C GLY A 144 -4.42 6.42 -23.00
N LYS A 145 -4.30 7.38 -22.08
CA LYS A 145 -3.87 8.75 -22.39
C LYS A 145 -2.38 8.93 -22.14
N GLY A 146 -1.93 8.67 -20.90
CA GLY A 146 -0.56 8.96 -20.50
C GLY A 146 -0.23 10.46 -20.58
N TYR A 147 1.04 10.80 -20.38
CA TYR A 147 1.50 12.19 -20.41
C TYR A 147 1.43 12.75 -21.85
N SER A 148 0.43 13.59 -22.13
CA SER A 148 0.22 14.28 -23.41
C SER A 148 -0.02 15.78 -23.23
#